data_AF-A0A2V7W0S4-F1
#
_entry.id   AF-A0A2V7W0S4-F1
#
_cell.length_a   1.000
_cell.length_b   1.000
_cell.length_c   1.000
_cell.angle_alpha   90.00
_cell.angle_beta   90.00
_cell.angle_gamma   90.00
#
_symmetry.space_group_name_H-M   'P 1'
#
loop_
_entity.id
_entity.type
_entity.pdbx_description
1 polymer ?
#
loop_
_entity_poly.entity_id
_entity_poly.type
_entity_poly.pdbx_seq_one_letter_code
_entity_poly.pdbx_strand_id
1 'polypeptide(L)'
;MMSDRIRRLGLQFSWRAAAAGIPLFVIYLLVYWVTATLIFLIVPDARGLRSIAFTAHVPVWLMLVFLIGNAAFEELAVTGFVIASLAEKGAAIAVTASALLRFAYHLYQGPLSAVSVIPLGFLLGALFWRARNLWPLIVAHALADVVVFVLSAYRG
;
A
#
# COMPACT_ATOMS: atom_id res chain seq x y z
N MET A 1 26.62 9.95 6.34
CA MET A 1 26.56 8.66 5.62
C MET A 1 25.38 7.77 6.04
N MET A 2 25.22 7.37 7.32
CA MET A 2 24.03 6.58 7.75
C MET A 2 22.74 7.42 7.74
N SER A 3 22.80 8.66 8.24
CA SER A 3 21.65 9.58 8.24
C SER A 3 21.12 9.86 6.82
N ASP A 4 22.02 10.02 5.84
CA ASP A 4 21.64 10.29 4.46
C ASP A 4 20.89 9.12 3.82
N ARG A 5 21.25 7.87 4.17
CA ARG A 5 20.51 6.68 3.76
C ARG A 5 19.13 6.59 4.38
N ILE A 6 19.02 6.83 5.69
CA ILE A 6 17.74 6.86 6.41
C ILE A 6 16.81 7.94 5.85
N ARG A 7 17.37 9.10 5.50
CA ARG A 7 16.63 10.20 4.86
C ARG A 7 16.16 9.85 3.44
N ARG A 8 17.01 9.20 2.63
CA ARG A 8 16.65 8.76 1.28
C ARG A 8 15.54 7.70 1.28
N LEU A 9 15.56 6.78 2.25
CA LEU A 9 14.52 5.78 2.46
C LEU A 9 13.28 6.34 3.16
N GLY A 10 13.35 7.55 3.71
CA GLY A 10 12.24 8.23 4.38
C GLY A 10 11.79 7.62 5.69
N LEU A 11 12.69 7.00 6.44
CA LEU A 11 12.41 6.38 7.74
C LEU A 11 12.44 7.37 8.92
N GLN A 12 12.32 8.67 8.64
CA GLN A 12 12.34 9.72 9.67
C GLN A 12 11.02 9.73 10.45
N PHE A 13 11.00 9.00 11.57
CA PHE A 13 9.82 8.93 12.43
C PHE A 13 9.47 10.28 13.02
N SER A 14 8.18 10.61 12.98
CA SER A 14 7.59 11.64 13.82
C SER A 14 6.12 11.33 14.04
N TRP A 15 5.61 11.68 15.22
CA TRP A 15 4.19 11.52 15.54
C TRP A 15 3.27 12.27 14.57
N ARG A 16 3.71 13.44 14.07
CA ARG A 16 2.98 14.20 13.05
C ARG A 16 2.84 13.44 11.74
N ALA A 17 3.93 12.79 11.29
CA ALA A 17 3.91 11.99 10.07
C ALA A 17 3.04 10.74 10.24
N ALA A 18 3.13 10.05 11.39
CA ALA A 18 2.25 8.93 11.70
C ALA A 18 0.77 9.36 11.72
N ALA A 19 0.44 10.47 12.38
CA ALA A 19 -0.92 11.02 12.44
C ALA A 19 -1.45 11.45 11.06
N ALA A 20 -0.58 11.97 10.19
CA ALA A 20 -0.95 12.29 8.81
C ALA A 20 -1.35 11.04 7.99
N GLY A 21 -1.01 9.84 8.45
CA GLY A 21 -1.49 8.59 7.88
C GLY A 21 -3.01 8.37 8.03
N ILE A 22 -3.66 9.00 9.01
CA ILE A 22 -5.11 8.87 9.24
C ILE A 22 -5.93 9.53 8.12
N PRO A 23 -5.74 10.82 7.77
CA PRO A 23 -6.43 11.39 6.61
C PRO A 23 -5.98 10.73 5.30
N LEU A 24 -4.72 10.29 5.20
CA LEU A 24 -4.26 9.55 4.03
C LEU A 24 -4.95 8.19 3.90
N PHE A 25 -5.27 7.52 5.00
CA PHE A 25 -6.07 6.29 5.01
C PHE A 25 -7.46 6.51 4.41
N VAL A 26 -8.12 7.63 4.69
CA VAL A 26 -9.41 7.96 4.07
C VAL A 26 -9.27 8.10 2.55
N ILE A 27 -8.21 8.79 2.09
CA ILE A 27 -7.91 8.94 0.67
C ILE A 27 -7.56 7.58 0.04
N TYR A 28 -6.79 6.75 0.75
CA TYR A 28 -6.44 5.39 0.34
C TYR A 28 -7.70 4.58 0.06
N LEU A 29 -8.63 4.55 1.01
CA LEU A 29 -9.90 3.83 0.87
C LEU A 29 -10.74 4.37 -0.29
N LEU A 30 -10.79 5.70 -0.44
CA LEU A 30 -11.54 6.33 -1.54
C LEU A 30 -10.96 5.93 -2.90
N VAL A 31 -9.64 6.01 -3.07
CA VAL A 31 -8.96 5.61 -4.32
C VAL A 31 -9.20 4.13 -4.60
N TYR A 32 -9.06 3.27 -3.60
CA TYR A 32 -9.32 1.85 -3.74
C TYR A 32 -10.78 1.59 -4.17
N TRP A 33 -11.75 2.21 -3.48
CA TRP A 33 -13.18 2.01 -3.72
C TRP A 33 -13.62 2.53 -5.10
N VAL A 34 -13.18 3.72 -5.50
CA VAL A 34 -13.43 4.28 -6.84
C VAL A 34 -12.85 3.36 -7.90
N THR A 35 -11.60 2.91 -7.74
CA THR A 35 -10.95 2.02 -8.72
C THR A 35 -11.68 0.69 -8.84
N ALA A 36 -12.03 0.06 -7.71
CA ALA A 36 -12.78 -1.19 -7.68
C ALA A 36 -14.16 -1.04 -8.33
N THR A 37 -14.86 0.07 -8.08
CA THR A 37 -16.16 0.37 -8.69
C THR A 37 -16.04 0.52 -10.20
N LEU A 38 -15.05 1.28 -10.69
CA LEU A 38 -14.82 1.43 -12.13
C LEU A 38 -14.50 0.10 -12.82
N ILE A 39 -13.70 -0.76 -12.19
CA ILE A 39 -13.42 -2.10 -12.70
C ILE A 39 -14.70 -2.93 -12.79
N PHE A 40 -15.54 -2.91 -11.74
CA PHE A 40 -16.81 -3.64 -11.73
C PHE A 40 -17.78 -3.15 -12.81
N LEU A 41 -17.81 -1.84 -13.09
CA LEU A 41 -18.64 -1.28 -14.15
C LEU A 41 -18.20 -1.72 -15.56
N ILE A 42 -16.89 -1.98 -15.75
CA ILE A 42 -16.33 -2.42 -17.04
C ILE A 42 -16.38 -3.95 -17.18
N VAL A 43 -16.24 -4.68 -16.08
CA VAL A 43 -16.22 -6.15 -16.04
C VAL A 43 -17.24 -6.63 -14.98
N PRO A 44 -18.55 -6.64 -15.30
CA PRO A 44 -19.60 -6.97 -14.32
C PRO A 44 -19.52 -8.39 -13.77
N ASP A 45 -19.00 -9.33 -14.57
CA ASP A 45 -18.79 -10.72 -14.19
C ASP A 45 -17.45 -10.96 -13.47
N ALA A 46 -16.78 -9.91 -13.00
CA ALA A 46 -15.57 -9.97 -12.19
C ALA A 46 -15.82 -10.60 -10.81
N ARG A 47 -16.17 -11.89 -10.78
CA ARG A 47 -16.15 -12.74 -9.57
C ARG A 47 -14.72 -13.12 -9.24
N GLY A 48 -13.88 -12.11 -8.98
CA GLY A 48 -12.42 -12.25 -9.05
C GLY A 48 -11.66 -11.72 -7.84
N LEU A 49 -12.30 -11.13 -6.84
CA LEU A 49 -11.64 -10.91 -5.55
C LEU A 49 -11.72 -12.22 -4.78
N ARG A 50 -10.76 -13.11 -5.05
CA ARG A 50 -10.57 -14.28 -4.19
C ARG A 50 -10.32 -13.76 -2.79
N SER A 51 -11.27 -13.95 -1.88
CA SER A 51 -10.95 -13.82 -0.46
C SER A 51 -9.88 -14.85 -0.18
N ILE A 52 -8.68 -14.40 0.18
CA ILE A 52 -7.74 -15.28 0.86
C ILE A 52 -8.42 -15.54 2.21
N ALA A 53 -9.20 -16.62 2.26
CA ALA A 53 -9.77 -17.08 3.51
C ALA A 53 -8.58 -17.45 4.39
N PHE A 54 -8.37 -16.69 5.45
CA PHE A 54 -7.44 -17.07 6.51
C PHE A 54 -8.05 -18.29 7.21
N THR A 55 -7.82 -19.47 6.65
CA THR A 55 -8.30 -20.77 7.15
C THR A 55 -7.51 -21.27 8.36
N ALA A 56 -6.52 -20.49 8.82
CA ALA A 56 -5.75 -20.79 10.01
C ALA A 56 -6.33 -20.06 11.23
N HIS A 57 -6.42 -20.76 12.37
CA HIS A 57 -6.79 -20.23 13.68
C HIS A 57 -5.65 -19.34 14.23
N VAL A 58 -5.29 -18.29 13.51
CA VAL A 58 -4.25 -17.33 13.92
C VAL A 58 -4.88 -16.39 14.95
N PRO A 59 -4.27 -16.22 16.14
CA PRO A 59 -4.75 -15.24 17.10
C PRO A 59 -4.83 -13.83 16.47
N VAL A 60 -5.91 -13.10 16.74
CA VAL A 60 -6.16 -11.76 16.17
C VAL A 60 -4.96 -10.83 16.36
N TRP A 61 -4.35 -10.82 17.55
CA TRP A 61 -3.20 -9.97 17.83
C TRP A 61 -2.00 -10.28 16.92
N LEU A 62 -1.77 -11.55 16.60
CA LEU A 62 -0.66 -11.97 15.73
C LEU A 62 -0.92 -11.53 14.29
N MET A 63 -2.18 -11.60 13.85
CA MET A 63 -2.59 -11.04 12.56
C MET A 63 -2.38 -9.52 12.51
N LEU A 64 -2.75 -8.78 13.56
CA LEU A 64 -2.53 -7.33 13.59
C LEU A 64 -1.04 -6.98 13.48
N VAL A 65 -0.16 -7.72 14.17
CA VAL A 65 1.30 -7.55 14.06
C VAL A 65 1.76 -7.85 12.63
N PHE A 66 1.27 -8.94 12.03
CA PHE A 66 1.59 -9.31 10.65
C PHE A 66 1.17 -8.23 9.65
N LEU A 67 -0.06 -7.72 9.72
CA LEU A 67 -0.59 -6.71 8.81
C LEU A 67 0.21 -5.39 8.90
N ILE A 68 0.49 -4.94 10.12
CA ILE A 68 1.32 -3.73 10.33
C ILE A 68 2.74 -3.94 9.79
N GLY A 69 3.33 -5.10 10.04
CA GLY A 69 4.65 -5.47 9.53
C GLY A 69 4.69 -5.57 8.01
N ASN A 70 3.65 -6.15 7.38
CA ASN A 70 3.52 -6.27 5.95
C ASN A 70 3.40 -4.89 5.28
N ALA A 71 2.53 -4.04 5.79
CA ALA A 71 2.39 -2.66 5.30
C ALA A 71 3.73 -1.90 5.38
N ALA A 72 4.45 -2.03 6.51
CA ALA A 72 5.77 -1.42 6.65
C ALA A 72 6.80 -1.98 5.65
N PHE A 73 6.81 -3.29 5.44
CA PHE A 73 7.68 -3.95 4.48
C PHE A 73 7.40 -3.51 3.04
N GLU A 74 6.13 -3.50 2.63
CA GLU A 74 5.73 -3.08 1.29
C GLU A 74 6.10 -1.62 1.03
N GLU A 75 5.77 -0.70 1.94
CA GLU A 75 6.14 0.70 1.75
C GLU A 75 7.64 0.93 1.78
N LEU A 76 8.40 0.18 2.57
CA LEU A 76 9.85 0.30 2.59
C LEU A 76 10.49 -0.26 1.31
N ALA A 77 10.12 -1.47 0.90
CA ALA A 77 10.75 -2.17 -0.22
C ALA A 77 10.27 -1.61 -1.58
N VAL A 78 8.97 -1.41 -1.73
CA VAL A 78 8.34 -1.08 -3.01
C VAL A 78 8.31 0.42 -3.23
N THR A 79 7.96 1.20 -2.21
CA THR A 79 7.87 2.65 -2.32
C THR A 79 9.21 3.31 -2.02
N GLY A 80 9.73 3.13 -0.81
CA GLY A 80 10.95 3.78 -0.33
C GLY A 80 12.19 3.41 -1.14
N PHE A 81 12.53 2.12 -1.17
CA PHE A 81 13.76 1.62 -1.77
C PHE A 81 13.78 1.78 -3.30
N VAL A 82 12.74 1.36 -4.02
CA VAL A 82 12.69 1.53 -5.49
C VAL A 82 12.78 2.99 -5.89
N ILE A 83 12.00 3.87 -5.26
CA ILE A 83 11.98 5.29 -5.61
C ILE A 83 13.32 5.95 -5.25
N ALA A 84 13.93 5.60 -4.12
CA ALA A 84 15.25 6.08 -3.76
C ALA A 84 16.34 5.60 -4.73
N SER A 85 16.25 4.34 -5.19
CA SER A 85 17.21 3.73 -6.11
C SER A 85 17.14 4.31 -7.52
N LEU A 86 15.96 4.75 -7.94
CA LEU A 86 15.73 5.34 -9.27
C LEU A 86 15.63 6.86 -9.24
N ALA A 87 15.95 7.50 -8.10
CA ALA A 87 15.77 8.96 -7.93
C ALA A 87 16.53 9.79 -8.96
N GLU A 88 17.72 9.34 -9.36
CA GLU A 88 18.55 10.03 -10.38
C GLU A 88 17.92 9.99 -11.79
N LYS A 89 17.01 9.05 -12.04
CA LYS A 89 16.25 8.95 -13.30
C LYS A 89 15.00 9.84 -13.31
N GLY A 90 14.73 10.56 -12.21
CA GLY A 90 13.60 11.48 -12.08
C GLY A 90 12.30 10.82 -11.61
N ALA A 91 11.35 11.69 -11.24
CA ALA A 91 10.11 11.30 -10.57
C ALA A 91 9.27 10.32 -11.40
N ALA A 92 9.11 10.59 -12.70
CA ALA A 92 8.27 9.80 -13.58
C ALA A 92 8.73 8.33 -13.64
N ILE A 93 10.03 8.10 -13.85
CA ILE A 93 10.59 6.74 -13.93
C ILE A 93 10.50 6.06 -12.56
N ALA A 94 10.92 6.74 -11.50
CA ALA A 94 10.97 6.16 -10.16
C ALA A 94 9.59 5.76 -9.63
N VAL A 95 8.59 6.65 -9.75
CA VAL A 95 7.21 6.40 -9.30
C VAL A 95 6.53 5.34 -10.17
N THR A 96 6.71 5.39 -11.49
CA THR A 96 6.14 4.38 -12.40
C THR A 96 6.70 2.99 -12.10
N ALA A 97 8.03 2.86 -11.93
CA ALA A 97 8.64 1.58 -11.58
C ALA A 97 8.11 1.02 -10.25
N SER A 98 7.94 1.89 -9.24
CA SER A 98 7.34 1.51 -7.96
C SER A 98 5.89 1.03 -8.11
N ALA A 99 5.05 1.77 -8.85
CA ALA A 99 3.67 1.40 -9.12
C ALA A 99 3.55 0.10 -9.93
N LEU A 100 4.41 -0.11 -10.92
CA LEU A 100 4.45 -1.34 -11.73
C LEU A 100 4.95 -2.54 -10.92
N LEU A 101 5.92 -2.37 -10.03
CA LEU A 101 6.32 -3.42 -9.11
C LEU A 101 5.14 -3.80 -8.21
N ARG A 102 4.40 -2.81 -7.69
CA ARG A 102 3.18 -3.03 -6.91
C ARG A 102 2.14 -3.84 -7.65
N PHE A 103 1.83 -3.44 -8.88
CA PHE A 103 0.97 -4.21 -9.78
C PHE A 103 1.47 -5.65 -9.94
N ALA A 104 2.76 -5.85 -10.22
CA ALA A 104 3.31 -7.16 -10.52
C ALA A 104 3.17 -8.15 -9.35
N TYR A 105 3.50 -7.74 -8.12
CA TYR A 105 3.34 -8.63 -6.98
C TYR A 105 1.89 -8.74 -6.49
N HIS A 106 0.94 -7.93 -6.98
CA HIS A 106 -0.49 -8.14 -6.69
C HIS A 106 -1.18 -9.08 -7.69
N LEU A 107 -0.50 -9.53 -8.76
CA LEU A 107 -1.08 -10.46 -9.73
C LEU A 107 -1.54 -11.80 -9.12
N TYR A 108 -0.96 -12.23 -7.98
CA TYR A 108 -1.41 -13.45 -7.29
C TYR A 108 -2.83 -13.32 -6.70
N GLN A 109 -3.30 -12.09 -6.44
CA GLN A 109 -4.67 -11.82 -5.99
C GLN A 109 -5.68 -11.86 -7.16
N GLY A 110 -5.18 -11.93 -8.40
CA GLY A 110 -5.94 -11.93 -9.64
C GLY A 110 -5.69 -10.68 -10.49
N PRO A 111 -5.82 -10.75 -11.83
CA PRO A 111 -5.49 -9.63 -12.71
C PRO A 111 -6.25 -8.34 -12.42
N LEU A 112 -7.55 -8.44 -12.09
CA LEU A 112 -8.39 -7.28 -11.78
C LEU A 112 -8.02 -6.64 -10.44
N SER A 113 -7.66 -7.46 -9.44
CA SER A 113 -7.13 -6.96 -8.17
C SER A 113 -5.79 -6.22 -8.38
N ALA A 114 -4.89 -6.77 -9.20
CA ALA A 114 -3.63 -6.12 -9.53
C ALA A 114 -3.84 -4.76 -10.24
N VAL A 115 -4.76 -4.67 -11.20
CA VAL A 115 -5.09 -3.39 -11.85
C VAL A 115 -5.63 -2.38 -10.85
N SER A 116 -6.41 -2.83 -9.86
CA SER A 116 -7.03 -1.94 -8.86
C SER A 116 -6.01 -1.20 -7.98
N VAL A 117 -4.80 -1.74 -7.81
CA VAL A 117 -3.76 -1.12 -6.98
C VAL A 117 -2.88 -0.13 -7.74
N ILE A 118 -3.00 -0.03 -9.07
CA ILE A 118 -2.17 0.89 -9.88
C ILE A 118 -2.36 2.35 -9.46
N PRO A 119 -3.60 2.91 -9.41
CA PRO A 119 -3.79 4.32 -9.03
C PRO A 119 -3.27 4.63 -7.63
N LEU A 120 -3.44 3.66 -6.72
CA LEU A 120 -2.93 3.75 -5.36
C LEU A 120 -1.40 3.75 -5.31
N GLY A 121 -0.74 2.88 -6.09
CA GLY A 121 0.72 2.85 -6.22
C GLY A 121 1.28 4.19 -6.69
N PHE A 122 0.63 4.83 -7.66
CA PHE A 122 0.99 6.18 -8.11
C PHE A 122 0.78 7.24 -7.03
N LEU A 123 -0.34 7.21 -6.31
CA LEU A 123 -0.61 8.12 -5.20
C LEU A 123 0.49 8.05 -4.13
N LEU A 124 0.75 6.84 -3.61
CA LEU A 124 1.74 6.63 -2.54
C LEU A 124 3.14 6.99 -3.04
N GLY A 125 3.51 6.57 -4.25
CA GLY A 125 4.80 6.90 -4.85
C GLY A 125 5.01 8.41 -5.04
N ALA A 126 4.00 9.14 -5.49
CA ALA A 126 4.05 10.60 -5.65
C ALA A 126 4.17 11.32 -4.29
N LEU A 127 3.40 10.88 -3.29
CA LEU A 127 3.49 11.42 -1.93
C LEU A 127 4.87 11.20 -1.32
N PHE A 128 5.42 9.99 -1.48
CA PHE A 128 6.78 9.69 -1.02
C PHE A 128 7.83 10.50 -1.78
N TRP A 129 7.72 10.64 -3.11
CA TRP A 129 8.64 11.43 -3.91
C TRP A 129 8.77 12.87 -3.37
N ARG A 130 7.63 13.47 -3.01
CA ARG A 130 7.54 14.83 -2.49
C ARG A 130 7.99 14.96 -1.03
N ALA A 131 7.54 14.07 -0.15
CA ALA A 131 7.72 14.22 1.29
C ALA A 131 8.94 13.49 1.86
N ARG A 132 9.43 12.45 1.17
CA ARG A 132 10.51 11.55 1.62
C ARG A 132 10.30 11.07 3.05
N ASN A 133 9.07 10.68 3.36
CA ASN A 133 8.68 10.12 4.65
C ASN A 133 7.68 8.98 4.43
N LEU A 134 8.01 7.78 4.90
CA LEU A 134 7.16 6.59 4.75
C LEU A 134 6.09 6.48 5.82
N TRP A 135 6.24 7.11 6.98
CA TRP A 135 5.33 6.91 8.11
C TRP A 135 3.84 7.20 7.83
N PRO A 136 3.47 8.26 7.07
CA PRO A 136 2.08 8.45 6.70
C PRO A 136 1.55 7.30 5.84
N LEU A 137 2.37 6.80 4.90
CA LEU A 137 2.01 5.72 3.98
C LEU A 137 1.87 4.39 4.73
N ILE A 138 2.84 4.07 5.60
CA ILE A 138 2.83 2.85 6.44
C ILE A 138 1.58 2.82 7.30
N VAL A 139 1.26 3.92 7.99
CA VAL A 139 0.05 3.99 8.83
C VAL A 139 -1.21 3.88 7.98
N ALA A 140 -1.28 4.56 6.83
CA ALA A 140 -2.45 4.50 5.97
C ALA A 140 -2.71 3.08 5.43
N HIS A 141 -1.65 2.41 4.99
CA HIS A 141 -1.68 1.04 4.47
C HIS A 141 -2.04 0.05 5.59
N ALA A 142 -1.37 0.12 6.75
CA ALA A 142 -1.67 -0.76 7.88
C ALA A 142 -3.12 -0.62 8.35
N LEU A 143 -3.68 0.59 8.39
CA LEU A 143 -5.08 0.81 8.71
C LEU A 143 -6.02 0.19 7.67
N ALA A 144 -5.70 0.28 6.38
CA ALA A 144 -6.46 -0.36 5.32
C ALA A 144 -6.48 -1.89 5.46
N ASP A 145 -5.31 -2.49 5.68
CA ASP A 145 -5.15 -3.93 5.89
C ASP A 145 -5.95 -4.42 7.10
N VAL A 146 -5.87 -3.70 8.22
CA VAL A 146 -6.64 -4.01 9.44
C VAL A 146 -8.14 -3.91 9.20
N VAL A 147 -8.62 -2.86 8.52
CA VAL A 147 -10.06 -2.71 8.22
C VAL A 147 -10.56 -3.82 7.32
N VAL A 148 -9.81 -4.17 6.26
CA VAL A 148 -10.17 -5.28 5.37
C VAL A 148 -10.20 -6.61 6.13
N PHE A 149 -9.20 -6.87 6.98
CA PHE A 149 -9.14 -8.07 7.81
C PHE A 149 -10.36 -8.15 8.75
N VAL A 150 -10.64 -7.09 9.51
CA VAL A 150 -11.76 -7.03 10.45
C VAL A 150 -13.10 -7.24 9.74
N LEU A 151 -13.34 -6.54 8.64
CA LEU A 151 -14.59 -6.67 7.88
C LEU A 151 -14.76 -8.06 7.24
N SER A 152 -13.65 -8.71 6.89
CA SER A 152 -13.68 -10.06 6.32
C SER A 152 -13.84 -11.14 7.39
N ALA A 153 -13.26 -10.94 8.57
CA ALA A 153 -13.37 -11.85 9.71
C ALA A 153 -14.78 -11.90 10.31
N TYR A 154 -15.54 -10.80 10.27
CA TYR A 154 -16.95 -10.76 10.71
C TYR A 154 -17.96 -11.23 9.65
N ARG A 155 -17.52 -11.59 8.44
CA ARG A 155 -18.38 -12.10 7.35
C ARG A 155 -18.35 -13.62 7.23
N GLY A 156 -17.50 -14.32 8.00
CA GLY A 156 -17.46 -15.78 8.13
C GLY A 156 -18.15 -16.23 9.40
#